data_AF-A0A351DUL2-F1
#
_entry.id   AF-A0A351DUL2-F1
#
_cell.length_a   1.000
_cell.length_b   1.000
_cell.length_c   1.000
_cell.angle_alpha   90.00
_cell.angle_beta   90.00
_cell.angle_gamma   90.00
#
_symmetry.space_group_name_H-M   'P 1'
#
loop_
_entity.id
_entity.type
_entity.pdbx_description
1 polymer ?
#
loop_
_entity_poly.entity_id
_entity_poly.type
_entity_poly.pdbx_seq_one_letter_code
_entity_poly.pdbx_strand_id
1 'polypeptide(L)'
;MKSQRLIQGAILWFWTLFWGLSVADKILPDVQHLWVGKDFFALFVKFFASMGLKDPAFATAALAAVSGLEAIVLVLHATALTQFLRQRHDSCEAWYFRAAFGAMGLFALFSIADQAFGDRFQLLEHGLFWLVLLASWLAFRHLAKEEVDPPSLPGTQGFRAAVVAGVALTL
;
A
#
# COMPACT_ATOMS: atom_id res chain seq x y z
N MET A 1 -24.53 4.01 3.28
CA MET A 1 -24.52 4.75 2.00
C MET A 1 -23.51 5.91 1.98
N LYS A 2 -23.81 7.13 2.47
CA LYS A 2 -22.85 8.28 2.39
C LYS A 2 -21.54 8.03 3.14
N SER A 3 -21.62 7.44 4.34
CA SER A 3 -20.44 7.21 5.19
C SER A 3 -19.47 6.18 4.58
N GLN A 4 -19.97 5.14 3.91
CA GLN A 4 -19.15 4.10 3.29
C GLN A 4 -18.39 4.63 2.08
N ARG A 5 -19.08 5.41 1.24
CA ARG A 5 -18.45 6.10 0.12
C ARG A 5 -17.40 7.11 0.59
N LEU A 6 -17.65 7.79 1.72
CA LEU A 6 -16.67 8.68 2.34
C LEU A 6 -15.42 7.91 2.79
N ILE A 7 -15.58 6.75 3.41
CA ILE A 7 -14.46 5.88 3.82
C ILE A 7 -13.68 5.39 2.60
N GLN A 8 -14.36 4.89 1.55
CA GLN A 8 -13.71 4.47 0.31
C GLN A 8 -12.92 5.62 -0.34
N GLY A 9 -13.51 6.81 -0.39
CA GLY A 9 -12.83 8.02 -0.87
C GLY A 9 -11.61 8.36 -0.03
N ALA A 10 -11.72 8.30 1.30
CA ALA A 10 -10.61 8.56 2.21
C ALA A 10 -9.45 7.57 2.01
N ILE A 11 -9.75 6.28 1.83
CA ILE A 11 -8.76 5.25 1.52
C ILE A 11 -8.01 5.59 0.22
N LEU A 12 -8.73 5.91 -0.86
CA LEU A 12 -8.11 6.23 -2.15
C LEU A 12 -7.27 7.50 -2.08
N TRP A 13 -7.77 8.55 -1.41
CA TRP A 13 -7.03 9.78 -1.20
C TRP A 13 -5.76 9.55 -0.38
N PHE A 14 -5.85 8.83 0.74
CA PHE A 14 -4.72 8.51 1.59
C PHE A 14 -3.60 7.84 0.79
N TRP A 15 -3.91 6.75 0.08
CA TRP A 15 -2.88 6.02 -0.67
C TRP A 15 -2.34 6.80 -1.87
N THR A 16 -3.18 7.59 -2.55
CA THR A 16 -2.71 8.45 -3.64
C THR A 16 -1.74 9.52 -3.12
N LEU A 17 -2.06 10.14 -1.99
CA LEU A 17 -1.19 11.14 -1.36
C LEU A 17 0.10 10.49 -0.83
N PHE A 18 0.01 9.33 -0.18
CA PHE A 18 1.18 8.59 0.29
C PHE A 18 2.18 8.34 -0.85
N TRP A 19 1.73 7.76 -1.96
CA TRP A 19 2.59 7.51 -3.11
C TRP A 19 3.03 8.80 -3.80
N GLY A 20 2.18 9.82 -3.83
CA GLY A 20 2.50 11.14 -4.38
C GLY A 20 3.65 11.81 -3.63
N LEU A 21 3.59 11.77 -2.30
CA LEU A 21 4.63 12.29 -1.42
C LEU A 21 5.91 11.45 -1.50
N SER A 22 5.79 10.12 -1.60
CA SER A 22 6.94 9.22 -1.77
C SER A 22 7.73 9.50 -3.06
N VAL A 23 7.01 9.72 -4.17
CA VAL A 23 7.62 10.09 -5.46
C VAL A 23 8.17 11.52 -5.39
N ALA A 24 7.43 12.46 -4.79
CA ALA A 24 7.90 13.83 -4.63
C ALA A 24 9.20 13.90 -3.83
N ASP A 25 9.35 13.07 -2.79
CA ASP A 25 10.56 12.99 -1.97
C ASP A 25 11.80 12.55 -2.77
N LYS A 26 11.61 11.83 -3.86
CA LYS A 26 12.70 11.39 -4.75
C LYS A 26 12.99 12.36 -5.89
N ILE A 27 12.09 13.31 -6.15
CA ILE A 27 12.25 14.32 -7.21
C ILE A 27 12.80 15.63 -6.62
N LEU A 28 12.35 16.02 -5.42
CA LEU A 28 12.77 17.25 -4.78
C LEU A 28 14.20 17.09 -4.25
N PRO A 29 15.19 17.83 -4.80
CA PRO A 29 16.54 17.78 -4.29
C PRO A 29 16.62 18.60 -3.00
N ASP A 30 17.41 18.11 -2.05
CA ASP A 30 17.83 18.82 -0.83
C ASP A 30 16.71 19.24 0.14
N VAL A 31 17.16 19.71 1.31
CA VAL A 31 16.31 20.30 2.33
C VAL A 31 15.71 21.60 1.81
N GLN A 32 14.40 21.61 1.60
CA GLN A 32 13.62 22.81 1.34
C GLN A 32 13.05 23.34 2.66
N HIS A 33 12.63 24.61 2.68
CA HIS A 33 12.17 25.27 3.91
C HIS A 33 11.04 24.52 4.65
N LEU A 34 10.16 23.83 3.92
CA LEU A 34 9.04 23.04 4.47
C LEU A 34 9.15 21.53 4.19
N TRP A 35 10.27 21.07 3.62
CA TRP A 35 10.43 19.69 3.19
C TRP A 35 11.84 19.19 3.46
N VAL A 36 11.96 18.31 4.45
CA VAL A 36 13.22 17.63 4.78
C VAL A 36 13.08 16.21 4.27
N GLY A 37 13.48 15.99 3.01
CA GLY A 37 13.43 14.68 2.39
C GLY A 37 14.55 13.75 2.84
N LYS A 38 14.38 12.44 2.63
CA LYS A 38 15.45 11.47 2.89
C LYS A 38 16.41 11.42 1.70
N ASP A 39 17.71 11.47 1.96
CA ASP A 39 18.71 11.20 0.92
C ASP A 39 18.76 9.69 0.61
N PHE A 40 17.87 9.26 -0.29
CA PHE A 40 17.81 7.88 -0.74
C PHE A 40 19.05 7.47 -1.53
N PHE A 41 19.71 8.40 -2.23
CA PHE A 41 20.92 8.06 -2.97
C PHE A 41 22.06 7.68 -2.03
N ALA A 42 22.32 8.50 -1.01
CA ALA A 42 23.33 8.17 0.00
C ALA A 42 22.99 6.88 0.76
N LEU A 43 21.70 6.64 1.05
CA LEU A 43 21.24 5.40 1.66
C LEU A 43 21.55 4.17 0.78
N PHE A 44 21.21 4.22 -0.51
CA PHE A 44 21.47 3.13 -1.44
C PHE A 44 22.97 2.91 -1.62
N VAL A 45 23.78 3.96 -1.74
CA VAL A 45 25.25 3.85 -1.79
C VAL A 45 25.78 3.11 -0.55
N LYS A 46 25.28 3.44 0.65
CA LYS A 46 25.66 2.75 1.89
C LYS A 46 25.26 1.28 1.89
N PHE A 47 24.07 0.94 1.40
CA PHE A 47 23.59 -0.44 1.31
C PHE A 47 24.38 -1.29 0.32
N PHE A 48 24.67 -0.76 -0.88
CA PHE A 48 25.48 -1.50 -1.86
C PHE A 48 26.93 -1.62 -1.40
N ALA A 49 27.49 -0.59 -0.76
CA ALA A 49 28.83 -0.64 -0.20
C ALA A 49 28.98 -1.72 0.90
N SER A 50 27.94 -1.97 1.71
CA SER A 50 27.98 -3.03 2.74
C SER A 50 28.03 -4.44 2.15
N MET A 51 27.55 -4.62 0.91
CA MET A 51 27.70 -5.87 0.14
C MET A 51 29.03 -5.98 -0.62
N GLY A 52 29.91 -4.98 -0.49
CA GLY A 52 31.17 -4.89 -1.25
C GLY A 52 31.03 -4.28 -2.65
N LEU A 53 29.82 -3.88 -3.05
CA LEU A 53 29.56 -3.19 -4.32
C LEU A 53 29.78 -1.69 -4.14
N LYS A 54 31.01 -1.24 -4.35
CA LYS A 54 31.42 0.17 -4.13
C LYS A 54 31.12 1.09 -5.32
N ASP A 55 30.84 0.52 -6.49
CA ASP A 55 30.51 1.31 -7.67
C ASP A 55 29.12 1.96 -7.49
N PRO A 56 29.02 3.31 -7.46
CA PRO A 56 27.74 4.01 -7.32
C PRO A 56 26.73 3.68 -8.43
N ALA A 57 27.16 3.15 -9.57
CA ALA A 57 26.27 2.75 -10.66
C ALA A 57 25.19 1.76 -10.20
N PHE A 58 25.52 0.83 -9.28
CA PHE A 58 24.54 -0.11 -8.73
C PHE A 58 23.46 0.60 -7.90
N ALA A 59 23.88 1.54 -7.05
CA ALA A 59 22.96 2.34 -6.24
C ALA A 59 22.05 3.20 -7.13
N THR A 60 22.61 3.85 -8.16
CA THR A 60 21.85 4.64 -9.14
C THR A 60 20.83 3.79 -9.89
N ALA A 61 21.23 2.62 -10.40
CA ALA A 61 20.35 1.75 -11.16
C ALA A 61 19.20 1.20 -10.29
N ALA A 62 19.51 0.77 -9.07
CA ALA A 62 18.51 0.29 -8.13
C ALA A 62 17.53 1.39 -7.70
N LEU A 63 18.04 2.59 -7.41
CA LEU A 63 17.21 3.74 -7.07
C LEU A 63 16.30 4.13 -8.24
N ALA A 64 16.84 4.21 -9.46
CA ALA A 64 16.04 4.53 -10.65
C ALA A 64 14.94 3.48 -10.90
N ALA A 65 15.26 2.20 -10.75
CA ALA A 65 14.28 1.11 -10.90
C ALA A 65 13.15 1.22 -9.86
N VAL A 66 13.50 1.40 -8.59
CA VAL A 66 12.54 1.55 -7.50
C VAL A 66 11.67 2.79 -7.71
N SER A 67 12.26 3.95 -8.00
CA SER A 67 11.52 5.18 -8.27
C SER A 67 10.54 5.02 -9.44
N GLY A 68 10.94 4.30 -10.49
CA GLY A 68 10.06 3.98 -11.61
C GLY A 68 8.85 3.13 -11.20
N LEU A 69 9.06 2.11 -10.36
CA LEU A 69 7.98 1.28 -9.84
C LEU A 69 7.03 2.09 -8.93
N GLU A 70 7.55 2.95 -8.07
CA GLU A 70 6.73 3.85 -7.24
C GLU A 70 5.87 4.78 -8.10
N ALA A 71 6.44 5.37 -9.15
CA ALA A 71 5.70 6.22 -10.07
C ALA A 71 4.57 5.47 -10.79
N ILE A 72 4.80 4.21 -11.19
CA ILE A 72 3.75 3.36 -11.77
C ILE A 72 2.64 3.11 -10.74
N VAL A 73 2.99 2.77 -9.50
CA VAL A 73 2.01 2.53 -8.42
C VAL A 73 1.20 3.79 -8.10
N LEU A 74 1.84 4.97 -8.12
CA LEU A 74 1.16 6.25 -7.98
C LEU A 74 0.13 6.47 -9.10
N VAL A 75 0.52 6.23 -10.37
CA VAL A 75 -0.39 6.38 -11.51
C VAL A 75 -1.60 5.45 -11.38
N LEU A 76 -1.40 4.21 -10.89
CA LEU A 76 -2.49 3.27 -10.65
C LEU A 76 -3.45 3.78 -9.56
N HIS A 77 -2.94 4.31 -8.45
CA HIS A 77 -3.75 4.90 -7.38
C HIS A 77 -4.51 6.15 -7.86
N ALA A 78 -3.84 7.05 -8.57
CA ALA A 78 -4.46 8.25 -9.14
C ALA A 78 -5.55 7.90 -10.17
N THR A 79 -5.34 6.85 -10.96
CA THR A 79 -6.35 6.33 -11.88
C THR A 79 -7.56 5.79 -11.12
N ALA A 80 -7.35 4.97 -10.07
CA ALA A 80 -8.43 4.49 -9.23
C ALA A 80 -9.24 5.64 -8.60
N LEU A 81 -8.56 6.65 -8.05
CA LEU A 81 -9.19 7.84 -7.50
C LEU A 81 -9.98 8.62 -8.56
N THR A 82 -9.44 8.77 -9.78
CA THR A 82 -10.15 9.44 -10.88
C THR A 82 -11.43 8.70 -11.26
N GLN A 83 -11.40 7.36 -11.30
CA GLN A 83 -12.57 6.54 -11.60
C GLN A 83 -13.61 6.59 -10.48
N PHE A 84 -13.16 6.66 -9.23
CA PHE A 84 -14.02 6.90 -8.07
C PHE A 84 -14.77 8.24 -8.17
N LEU A 85 -14.05 9.32 -8.49
CA LEU A 85 -14.63 10.66 -8.68
C LEU A 85 -15.61 10.70 -9.86
N ARG A 86 -15.35 9.91 -10.91
CA ARG A 86 -16.25 9.71 -12.07
C ARG A 86 -17.42 8.76 -11.80
N GLN A 87 -17.55 8.24 -10.58
CA GLN A 87 -18.59 7.29 -10.18
C GLN A 87 -18.61 6.00 -11.02
N ARG A 88 -17.45 5.55 -11.51
CA ARG A 88 -17.30 4.30 -12.27
C ARG A 88 -16.86 3.17 -11.33
N HIS A 89 -17.82 2.59 -10.61
CA HIS A 89 -17.59 1.66 -9.49
C HIS A 89 -16.73 0.45 -9.88
N ASP A 90 -17.12 -0.33 -10.90
CA ASP A 90 -16.38 -1.54 -11.31
C ASP A 90 -14.95 -1.22 -11.78
N SER A 91 -14.81 -0.13 -12.54
CA SER A 91 -13.49 0.33 -13.00
C SER A 91 -12.63 0.77 -11.82
N CYS A 92 -13.21 1.48 -10.85
CA CYS A 92 -12.51 1.92 -9.65
C CYS A 92 -11.96 0.74 -8.85
N GLU A 93 -12.77 -0.28 -8.58
CA GLU A 93 -12.33 -1.48 -7.84
C GLU A 93 -11.19 -2.19 -8.57
N ALA A 94 -11.31 -2.38 -9.90
CA ALA A 94 -10.28 -3.03 -10.69
C ALA A 94 -8.95 -2.25 -10.68
N TRP A 95 -8.99 -0.93 -10.82
CA TRP A 95 -7.79 -0.09 -10.77
C TRP A 95 -7.20 -0.04 -9.37
N TYR A 96 -8.03 0.03 -8.32
CA TYR A 96 -7.54 0.03 -6.95
C TYR A 96 -6.91 -1.31 -6.58
N PHE A 97 -7.47 -2.44 -7.02
CA PHE A 97 -6.84 -3.75 -6.84
C PHE A 97 -5.45 -3.81 -7.48
N ARG A 98 -5.30 -3.36 -8.73
CA ARG A 98 -4.00 -3.31 -9.42
C ARG A 98 -3.01 -2.42 -8.66
N ALA A 99 -3.47 -1.27 -8.18
CA ALA A 99 -2.69 -0.32 -7.41
C ALA A 99 -2.21 -0.92 -6.08
N ALA A 100 -3.13 -1.53 -5.33
CA ALA A 100 -2.85 -2.20 -4.05
C ALA A 100 -1.91 -3.39 -4.24
N PHE A 101 -2.13 -4.23 -5.27
CA PHE A 101 -1.24 -5.36 -5.57
C PHE A 101 0.19 -4.91 -5.90
N GLY A 102 0.34 -3.89 -6.75
CA GLY A 102 1.65 -3.32 -7.07
C GLY A 102 2.34 -2.73 -5.84
N ALA A 103 1.60 -1.96 -5.03
CA ALA A 103 2.10 -1.39 -3.78
C ALA A 103 2.50 -2.46 -2.75
N MET A 104 1.71 -3.54 -2.61
CA MET A 104 2.06 -4.67 -1.75
C MET A 104 3.37 -5.35 -2.20
N GLY A 105 3.54 -5.53 -3.51
CA GLY A 105 4.79 -6.05 -4.07
C GLY A 105 5.98 -5.15 -3.76
N LEU A 106 5.79 -3.83 -3.83
CA LEU A 106 6.84 -2.86 -3.56
C LEU A 106 7.20 -2.79 -2.07
N PHE A 107 6.22 -2.77 -1.17
CA PHE A 107 6.48 -2.86 0.27
C PHE A 107 7.17 -4.18 0.64
N ALA A 108 6.80 -5.30 0.01
CA ALA A 108 7.50 -6.56 0.23
C ALA A 108 8.96 -6.51 -0.26
N LEU A 109 9.21 -5.90 -1.42
CA LEU A 109 10.57 -5.66 -1.92
C LEU A 109 11.39 -4.84 -0.93
N PHE A 110 10.82 -3.75 -0.40
CA PHE A 110 11.47 -2.92 0.61
C PHE A 110 11.73 -3.68 1.90
N SER A 111 10.75 -4.41 2.43
CA SER A 111 10.97 -5.24 3.64
C SER A 111 12.08 -6.28 3.44
N ILE A 112 12.16 -6.92 2.28
CA ILE A 112 13.25 -7.86 1.98
C ILE A 112 14.60 -7.13 1.94
N ALA A 113 14.66 -5.97 1.27
CA ALA A 113 15.86 -5.15 1.20
C ALA A 113 16.31 -4.69 2.60
N ASP A 114 15.39 -4.14 3.39
CA ASP A 114 15.67 -3.67 4.76
C ASP A 114 16.19 -4.80 5.64
N GLN A 115 15.62 -6.00 5.53
CA GLN A 115 16.09 -7.17 6.24
C GLN A 115 17.50 -7.58 5.77
N ALA A 116 17.76 -7.55 4.47
CA ALA A 116 19.07 -7.88 3.89
C ALA A 116 20.15 -6.86 4.27
N PHE A 117 19.80 -5.59 4.38
CA PHE A 117 20.71 -4.49 4.72
C PHE A 117 20.77 -4.16 6.22
N GLY A 118 19.91 -4.78 7.02
CA GLY A 118 19.86 -4.60 8.47
C GLY A 118 19.19 -3.28 8.93
N ASP A 119 18.36 -2.66 8.10
CA ASP A 119 17.58 -1.46 8.47
C ASP A 119 16.29 -1.85 9.21
N ARG A 120 16.43 -2.02 10.52
CA ARG A 120 15.33 -2.51 11.39
C ARG A 120 14.14 -1.56 11.47
N PHE A 121 14.39 -0.26 11.40
CA PHE A 121 13.34 0.73 11.54
C PHE A 121 12.46 0.75 10.29
N GLN A 122 13.09 0.84 9.12
CA GLN A 122 12.36 0.82 7.84
C GLN A 122 11.64 -0.50 7.60
N LEU A 123 12.22 -1.63 8.03
CA LEU A 123 11.56 -2.94 7.96
C LEU A 123 10.19 -2.94 8.64
N LEU A 124 10.11 -2.39 9.85
CA LEU A 124 8.86 -2.34 10.61
C LEU A 124 7.85 -1.37 9.98
N GLU A 125 8.32 -0.23 9.47
CA GLU A 125 7.47 0.74 8.77
C GLU A 125 6.86 0.13 7.49
N HIS A 126 7.69 -0.46 6.63
CA HIS A 126 7.22 -1.08 5.38
C HIS A 126 6.33 -2.29 5.65
N GLY A 127 6.65 -3.11 6.67
CA GLY A 127 5.80 -4.22 7.09
C GLY A 127 4.43 -3.75 7.59
N LEU A 128 4.39 -2.65 8.36
CA LEU A 128 3.14 -2.04 8.80
C LEU A 128 2.35 -1.50 7.61
N PHE A 129 2.98 -0.79 6.68
CA PHE A 129 2.29 -0.28 5.49
C PHE A 129 1.73 -1.40 4.62
N TRP A 130 2.43 -2.52 4.50
CA TRP A 130 1.93 -3.71 3.82
C TRP A 130 0.62 -4.20 4.45
N LEU A 131 0.57 -4.33 5.78
CA LEU A 131 -0.62 -4.78 6.50
C LEU A 131 -1.77 -3.77 6.41
N VAL A 132 -1.49 -2.48 6.60
CA VAL A 132 -2.50 -1.41 6.50
C VAL A 132 -3.06 -1.31 5.09
N LEU A 133 -2.23 -1.52 4.06
CA LEU A 133 -2.67 -1.55 2.67
C LEU A 133 -3.58 -2.73 2.38
N LEU A 134 -3.22 -3.93 2.85
CA LEU A 134 -4.06 -5.11 2.71
C LEU A 134 -5.42 -4.91 3.40
N ALA A 135 -5.41 -4.38 4.62
CA ALA A 135 -6.62 -4.06 5.37
C ALA A 135 -7.46 -2.98 4.65
N SER A 136 -6.82 -1.95 4.10
CA SER A 136 -7.47 -0.89 3.32
C SER A 136 -8.16 -1.45 2.08
N TRP A 137 -7.49 -2.34 1.34
CA TRP A 137 -8.06 -3.01 0.18
C TRP A 137 -9.24 -3.90 0.56
N LEU A 138 -9.09 -4.69 1.62
CA LEU A 138 -10.16 -5.54 2.12
C LEU A 138 -11.37 -4.72 2.54
N ALA A 139 -11.16 -3.65 3.31
CA ALA A 139 -12.20 -2.72 3.73
C ALA A 139 -12.89 -2.06 2.53
N PHE A 140 -12.11 -1.55 1.58
CA PHE A 140 -12.64 -0.91 0.36
C PHE A 140 -13.57 -1.86 -0.42
N ARG A 141 -13.16 -3.12 -0.58
CA ARG A 141 -13.94 -4.15 -1.28
C ARG A 141 -15.21 -4.57 -0.54
N HIS A 142 -15.14 -4.71 0.79
CA HIS A 142 -16.32 -5.09 1.58
C HIS A 142 -17.34 -3.95 1.64
N LEU A 143 -16.88 -2.70 1.73
CA LEU A 143 -17.74 -1.53 1.67
C LEU A 143 -18.42 -1.35 0.31
N ALA A 144 -17.82 -1.86 -0.78
CA ALA A 144 -18.44 -1.86 -2.11
C ALA A 144 -19.56 -2.92 -2.22
N LYS A 145 -19.44 -4.04 -1.50
CA LYS A 145 -20.40 -5.15 -1.58
C LYS A 145 -21.74 -4.88 -0.90
N GLU A 146 -21.82 -3.96 0.06
CA GLU A 146 -23.11 -3.57 0.66
C GLU A 146 -24.04 -2.82 -0.32
N GLU A 147 -23.59 -2.50 -1.54
CA GLU A 147 -24.46 -2.04 -2.64
C GLU A 147 -25.17 -3.20 -3.39
N VAL A 148 -24.82 -4.48 -3.15
CA VAL A 148 -25.39 -5.63 -3.86
C VAL A 148 -25.95 -6.67 -2.89
N ASP A 149 -27.29 -6.71 -2.85
CA ASP A 149 -28.20 -7.61 -2.14
C ASP A 149 -28.25 -7.57 -0.60
N PRO A 150 -29.47 -7.56 -0.02
CA PRO A 150 -29.63 -7.71 1.42
C PRO A 150 -29.04 -9.08 1.83
N PRO A 151 -28.25 -9.15 2.90
CA PRO A 151 -27.75 -10.43 3.38
C PRO A 151 -28.96 -11.30 3.73
N SER A 152 -29.18 -12.36 2.96
CA SER A 152 -30.03 -13.46 3.41
C SER A 152 -29.34 -14.04 4.63
N LEU A 153 -29.84 -13.72 5.82
CA LEU A 153 -29.36 -14.27 7.07
C LEU A 153 -29.38 -15.80 6.93
N PRO A 154 -28.24 -16.50 7.07
CA PRO A 154 -28.27 -17.94 7.22
C PRO A 154 -29.14 -18.20 8.44
N GLY A 155 -30.17 -19.02 8.28
CA GLY A 155 -31.09 -19.36 9.36
C GLY A 155 -30.33 -19.70 10.64
N THR A 156 -30.95 -19.39 11.78
CA THR A 156 -30.48 -19.49 13.18
C THR A 156 -29.65 -20.72 13.55
N GLN A 157 -29.65 -21.77 12.73
CA GLN A 157 -28.81 -22.96 12.86
C GLN A 157 -27.33 -22.70 12.53
N GLY A 158 -27.01 -21.91 11.49
CA GLY A 158 -25.62 -21.66 11.06
C GLY A 158 -24.83 -20.82 12.07
N PHE A 159 -25.47 -19.81 12.66
CA PHE A 159 -24.89 -18.99 13.72
C PHE A 159 -24.64 -19.79 15.00
N ARG A 160 -25.57 -20.67 15.37
CA ARG A 160 -25.41 -21.58 16.52
C ARG A 160 -24.27 -22.57 16.34
N ALA A 161 -24.12 -23.14 15.15
CA ALA A 161 -23.01 -24.04 14.85
C ALA A 161 -21.65 -23.32 14.93
N ALA A 162 -21.56 -22.08 14.45
CA ALA A 162 -20.34 -21.28 14.52
C ALA A 162 -19.96 -20.91 15.97
N VAL A 163 -20.95 -20.56 16.82
CA VAL A 163 -20.71 -20.28 18.24
C VAL A 163 -20.26 -21.54 19.00
N VAL A 164 -20.89 -22.69 18.74
CA VAL A 164 -20.51 -23.97 19.37
C VAL A 164 -19.11 -24.41 18.93
N ALA A 165 -18.78 -24.30 17.64
CA ALA A 165 -17.44 -24.61 17.13
C ALA A 165 -16.38 -23.68 17.72
N GLY A 166 -16.69 -22.38 17.87
CA GLY A 166 -15.78 -21.41 18.49
C GLY A 166 -15.48 -21.73 19.95
N VAL A 167 -16.50 -22.11 20.73
CA VAL A 167 -16.33 -22.50 22.15
C VAL A 167 -15.59 -23.84 22.28
N ALA A 168 -15.87 -24.81 21.41
CA ALA A 168 -15.20 -26.11 21.42
C ALA A 168 -13.71 -26.02 21.04
N LEU A 169 -13.31 -25.02 20.26
CA LEU A 169 -11.91 -24.78 19.89
C LEU A 169 -11.14 -23.95 20.92
N THR A 170 -11.80 -23.43 21.94
CA THR A 170 -11.20 -22.63 23.03
C THR A 170 -11.16 -23.35 24.39
N LEU A 171 -11.61 -24.61 24.42
CA LEU A 171 -11.38 -25.57 25.52
C LEU A 171 -10.35 -26.61 25.08
#